data_AF-A0A3S4NVK3-F1
#
_entry.id   AF-A0A3S4NVK3-F1
#
_cell.length_a   1.000
_cell.length_b   1.000
_cell.length_c   1.000
_cell.angle_alpha   90.00
_cell.angle_beta   90.00
_cell.angle_gamma   90.00
#
_symmetry.space_group_name_H-M   'P 1'
#
loop_
_entity.id
_entity.type
_entity.pdbx_description
1 polymer ?
#
loop_
_entity_poly.entity_id
_entity_poly.type
_entity_poly.pdbx_seq_one_letter_code
_entity_poly.pdbx_strand_id
1 'polypeptide(L)'
;MVACGQREYRDNAYWIASARRNKEASDVLNQALLQLYAAGVALPWADLLAGDGQRIAAPCYPFDTERYWKERVSPACEPADAALSAGLEVASRAATALDLPRLEALKQCATRLHAIYVDQLVQRCTGDAIENGVDAMTIMRRGRLLPRYQQLLQRLLNNCVVDGDYRCTDGRYVRARPIEHQQRESLLTELAGYCEGFQAIPDTIARAGDRLYEMMSGAEEPVAIIFPQSASDGVEVLYQEFSFGRYFNQIAAGVLRGIVQTRQPRQPLRILEVGGGTGGTTAWLLPELNGVPALEYHFTDISALFTRRAQQKFADYDFVKYSELDLEKEAQSQGFQAQSYDLIVAANVIHATRHIGRTLDNLRPLLKPGGRLLMREITQPMRLFDFVFGPLVLPLQDLDAREGELFLTTAQWQQQCRHAGFSKVAWLPQDGSPNAGMSEHIILATLPGQAVSAVTFTAPSEPVLGQALTDNGDYLADWSDCAGQPEQFNARWQEAWRLLSQRHGDALPVEPPPSPPGVAGEGSLKLAKRSLFPRSDAR
;
A
#
# COMPACT_ATOMS: atom_id res chain seq x y z
N MET A 1 -3.09 15.44 42.93
CA MET A 1 -1.77 15.96 43.37
C MET A 1 -1.76 17.47 43.22
N VAL A 2 -1.54 18.19 44.31
CA VAL A 2 -1.19 19.63 44.26
C VAL A 2 0.33 19.68 44.32
N ALA A 3 0.98 20.13 43.26
CA ALA A 3 2.43 20.37 43.26
C ALA A 3 2.70 21.87 43.41
N CYS A 4 3.63 22.23 44.29
CA CYS A 4 4.24 23.54 44.37
C CYS A 4 5.68 23.40 43.87
N GLY A 5 6.16 24.35 43.07
CA GLY A 5 7.53 24.40 42.57
C GLY A 5 8.11 25.79 42.80
N GLN A 6 9.39 25.86 43.15
CA GLN A 6 10.13 27.09 43.41
C GLN A 6 10.71 27.64 42.08
N ARG A 7 10.64 28.96 41.89
CA ARG A 7 11.11 29.66 40.67
C ARG A 7 12.64 29.68 40.62
N GLU A 8 13.24 29.15 39.54
CA GLU A 8 14.70 29.20 39.33
C GLU A 8 15.16 29.84 37.99
N TYR A 9 14.29 30.48 37.18
CA TYR A 9 14.72 31.12 35.92
C TYR A 9 14.12 32.52 35.64
N ARG A 10 14.89 33.30 34.85
CA ARG A 10 14.86 34.76 34.60
C ARG A 10 13.54 35.33 34.05
N ASP A 11 13.33 36.63 34.24
CA ASP A 11 12.12 37.45 33.96
C ASP A 11 11.59 37.48 32.51
N ASN A 12 12.16 36.72 31.56
CA ASN A 12 11.78 36.71 30.14
C ASN A 12 11.13 35.39 29.67
N ALA A 13 10.52 34.62 30.57
CA ALA A 13 9.82 33.38 30.23
C ALA A 13 8.30 33.52 30.34
N TYR A 14 7.57 33.11 29.30
CA TYR A 14 6.11 33.03 29.32
C TYR A 14 5.68 31.63 29.77
N TRP A 15 4.99 31.54 30.91
CA TRP A 15 4.59 30.27 31.51
C TRP A 15 3.17 29.89 31.10
N ILE A 16 3.01 28.67 30.59
CA ILE A 16 1.73 28.11 30.18
C ILE A 16 1.36 26.99 31.16
N ALA A 17 0.21 27.14 31.82
CA ALA A 17 -0.24 26.17 32.81
C ALA A 17 -0.88 24.95 32.13
N SER A 18 -0.41 23.74 32.47
CA SER A 18 -0.97 22.46 31.98
C SER A 18 -2.07 21.87 32.88
N ALA A 19 -2.38 22.51 34.01
CA ALA A 19 -3.48 22.14 34.89
C ALA A 19 -4.03 23.36 35.65
N ARG A 20 -5.35 23.38 35.92
CA ARG A 20 -6.01 24.40 36.76
C ARG A 20 -7.04 23.77 37.68
N ARG A 21 -7.16 24.30 38.89
CA ARG A 21 -8.14 23.85 39.89
C ARG A 21 -9.57 24.05 39.33
N ASN A 22 -10.42 23.05 39.50
CA ASN A 22 -11.82 23.03 39.04
C ASN A 22 -12.01 23.15 37.52
N LYS A 23 -10.99 22.81 36.71
CA LYS A 23 -11.12 22.61 35.27
C LYS A 23 -10.73 21.19 34.90
N GLU A 24 -11.37 20.67 33.86
CA GLU A 24 -11.04 19.35 33.32
C GLU A 24 -9.63 19.39 32.72
N ALA A 25 -8.86 18.30 32.91
CA ALA A 25 -7.45 18.29 32.58
C ALA A 25 -7.23 18.38 31.06
N SER A 26 -8.12 17.77 30.27
CA SER A 26 -8.06 17.77 28.81
C SER A 26 -8.20 19.20 28.23
N ASP A 27 -9.15 19.99 28.75
CA ASP A 27 -9.39 21.36 28.32
C ASP A 27 -8.18 22.26 28.57
N VAL A 28 -7.57 22.14 29.75
CA VAL A 28 -6.41 22.97 30.11
C VAL A 28 -5.18 22.55 29.30
N LEU A 29 -5.01 21.26 29.05
CA LEU A 29 -3.94 20.74 28.21
C LEU A 29 -4.08 21.20 26.75
N ASN A 30 -5.29 21.11 26.17
CA ASN A 30 -5.56 21.60 24.82
C ASN A 30 -5.29 23.10 24.68
N GLN A 31 -5.70 23.88 25.68
CA GLN A 31 -5.43 25.32 25.71
C GLN A 31 -3.93 25.62 25.81
N ALA A 32 -3.17 24.82 26.58
CA ALA A 32 -1.73 24.94 26.68
C ALA A 32 -1.01 24.63 25.35
N LEU A 33 -1.41 23.55 24.67
CA LEU A 33 -0.87 23.17 23.37
C LEU A 33 -1.12 24.25 22.30
N LEU A 34 -2.31 24.86 22.30
CA LEU A 34 -2.63 25.97 21.40
C LEU A 34 -1.77 27.21 21.66
N GLN A 35 -1.51 27.54 22.93
CA GLN A 35 -0.65 28.67 23.29
C GLN A 35 0.82 28.43 22.87
N LEU A 36 1.32 27.20 23.04
CA LEU A 36 2.65 26.80 22.57
C LEU A 36 2.76 26.89 21.05
N TYR A 37 1.75 26.40 20.33
CA TYR A 37 1.69 26.50 18.87
C TYR A 37 1.68 27.95 18.39
N ALA A 38 0.86 28.82 18.99
CA ALA A 38 0.77 30.23 18.65
C ALA A 38 2.08 31.00 18.95
N ALA A 39 2.86 30.51 19.93
CA ALA A 39 4.20 31.02 20.23
C ALA A 39 5.28 30.49 19.26
N GLY A 40 4.93 29.63 18.30
CA GLY A 40 5.84 29.10 17.28
C GLY A 40 6.60 27.84 17.70
N VAL A 41 6.18 27.17 18.78
CA VAL A 41 6.79 25.91 19.22
C VAL A 41 6.38 24.79 18.26
N ALA A 42 7.37 24.04 17.76
CA ALA A 42 7.14 22.84 16.98
C ALA A 42 6.66 21.70 17.91
N LEU A 43 5.41 21.28 17.75
CA LEU A 43 4.78 20.24 18.58
C LEU A 43 4.62 18.94 17.77
N PRO A 44 4.78 17.76 18.40
CA PRO A 44 4.62 16.45 17.75
C PRO A 44 3.13 16.14 17.56
N TRP A 45 2.48 16.80 16.61
CA TRP A 45 1.04 16.73 16.41
C TRP A 45 0.51 15.33 16.10
N ALA A 46 1.30 14.49 15.43
CA ALA A 46 0.91 13.11 15.11
C ALA A 46 0.69 12.26 16.37
N ASP A 47 1.51 12.48 17.41
CA ASP A 47 1.41 11.76 18.68
C ASP A 47 0.36 12.41 19.60
N LEU A 48 0.25 13.74 19.57
CA LEU A 48 -0.68 14.50 20.40
C LEU A 48 -2.14 14.43 19.92
N LEU A 49 -2.36 14.25 18.62
CA LEU A 49 -3.65 14.14 17.97
C LEU A 49 -3.67 12.86 17.14
N ALA A 50 -3.63 11.71 17.82
CA ALA A 50 -3.75 10.40 17.16
C ALA A 50 -5.09 10.32 16.42
N GLY A 51 -5.05 10.48 15.10
CA GLY A 51 -6.21 10.41 14.21
C GLY A 51 -5.82 10.60 12.74
N ASP A 52 -6.67 10.07 11.85
CA ASP A 52 -6.47 10.06 10.40
C ASP A 52 -6.81 11.43 9.78
N GLY A 53 -6.08 12.47 10.18
CA GLY A 53 -6.28 13.85 9.72
C GLY A 53 -5.41 14.18 8.51
N GLN A 54 -6.00 14.75 7.46
CA GLN A 54 -5.25 15.43 6.42
C GLN A 54 -4.92 16.86 6.87
N ARG A 55 -3.69 17.32 6.66
CA ARG A 55 -3.29 18.71 6.91
C ARG A 55 -3.99 19.63 5.92
N ILE A 56 -4.91 20.45 6.40
CA ILE A 56 -5.56 21.51 5.61
C ILE A 56 -4.89 22.84 5.98
N ALA A 57 -4.42 23.58 4.98
CA ALA A 57 -3.90 24.92 5.20
C ALA A 57 -5.08 25.86 5.48
N ALA A 58 -5.17 26.41 6.70
CA ALA A 58 -6.17 27.41 7.01
C ALA A 58 -5.92 28.70 6.19
N PRO A 59 -6.96 29.45 5.80
CA PRO A 59 -6.81 30.71 5.10
C PRO A 59 -5.94 31.65 5.92
N CYS A 60 -4.80 32.08 5.36
CA CYS A 60 -3.91 33.06 5.99
C CYS A 60 -4.20 34.49 5.49
N TYR A 61 -5.37 34.72 4.89
CA TYR A 61 -5.81 36.01 4.37
C TYR A 61 -7.26 36.26 4.83
N PRO A 62 -7.55 37.39 5.50
CA PRO A 62 -8.82 37.59 6.21
C PRO A 62 -10.04 37.87 5.32
N PHE A 63 -9.85 38.00 3.99
CA PHE A 63 -10.95 38.17 3.01
C PHE A 63 -11.06 36.99 2.06
N ASP A 64 -10.43 35.87 2.39
CA ASP A 64 -10.62 34.62 1.65
C ASP A 64 -12.07 34.16 1.83
N THR A 65 -12.86 34.27 0.75
CA THR A 65 -14.26 33.85 0.73
C THR A 65 -14.43 32.38 0.40
N GLU A 66 -13.33 31.64 0.18
CA GLU A 66 -13.42 30.19 0.10
C GLU A 66 -13.97 29.66 1.42
N ARG A 67 -15.07 28.94 1.30
CA ARG A 67 -15.69 28.26 2.41
C ARG A 67 -14.91 26.97 2.67
N TYR A 68 -13.90 27.05 3.52
CA TYR A 68 -13.19 25.88 4.05
C TYR A 68 -14.09 25.15 5.06
N TRP A 69 -15.05 24.40 4.55
CA TRP A 69 -15.75 23.42 5.36
C TRP A 69 -14.82 22.21 5.49
N LYS A 70 -14.67 21.67 6.71
CA LYS A 70 -14.56 20.21 6.80
C LYS A 70 -15.90 19.76 6.27
N GLU A 71 -15.97 19.44 4.97
CA GLU A 71 -17.12 18.71 4.47
C GLU A 71 -17.27 17.57 5.45
N ARG A 72 -18.39 17.56 6.19
CA ARG A 72 -18.89 16.30 6.64
C ARG A 72 -19.06 15.55 5.32
N VAL A 73 -18.09 14.70 5.02
CA VAL A 73 -18.42 13.35 4.65
C VAL A 73 -19.35 12.91 5.78
N SER A 74 -20.63 13.25 5.63
CA SER A 74 -21.66 12.41 6.17
C SER A 74 -21.19 11.01 5.76
N PRO A 75 -21.22 10.02 6.64
CA PRO A 75 -21.36 8.68 6.14
C PRO A 75 -22.75 8.64 5.47
N ALA A 76 -22.94 9.34 4.34
CA ALA A 76 -23.39 8.63 3.18
C ALA A 76 -22.41 7.47 3.14
N CYS A 77 -22.86 6.35 3.72
CA CYS A 77 -22.31 5.06 3.42
C CYS A 77 -22.19 5.11 1.90
N GLU A 78 -20.98 5.38 1.40
CA GLU A 78 -20.76 5.22 -0.02
C GLU A 78 -21.31 3.83 -0.29
N PRO A 79 -22.21 3.67 -1.28
CA PRO A 79 -22.85 2.39 -1.51
C PRO A 79 -21.73 1.35 -1.51
N ALA A 80 -21.82 0.40 -0.59
CA ALA A 80 -20.74 -0.55 -0.32
C ALA A 80 -20.23 -1.05 -1.67
N ASP A 81 -18.91 -0.98 -1.90
CA ASP A 81 -18.33 -1.37 -3.19
C ASP A 81 -18.78 -2.80 -3.47
N ALA A 82 -19.73 -2.96 -4.39
CA ALA A 82 -20.44 -4.22 -4.55
C ALA A 82 -19.51 -5.37 -4.95
N ALA A 83 -18.33 -5.05 -5.51
CA ALA A 83 -17.25 -6.01 -5.68
C ALA A 83 -16.73 -6.55 -4.33
N LEU A 84 -16.39 -5.66 -3.39
CA LEU A 84 -15.94 -6.04 -2.05
C LEU A 84 -17.06 -6.73 -1.26
N SER A 85 -18.31 -6.30 -1.39
CA SER A 85 -19.46 -6.98 -0.76
C SER A 85 -19.62 -8.41 -1.27
N ALA A 86 -19.57 -8.62 -2.58
CA ALA A 86 -19.64 -9.96 -3.18
C ALA A 86 -18.46 -10.85 -2.75
N GLY A 87 -17.26 -10.27 -2.64
CA GLY A 87 -16.09 -10.96 -2.09
C GLY A 87 -16.25 -11.33 -0.62
N LEU A 88 -16.80 -10.42 0.20
CA LEU A 88 -17.02 -10.62 1.63
C LEU A 88 -18.04 -11.74 1.88
N GLU A 89 -19.14 -11.78 1.13
CA GLU A 89 -20.12 -12.87 1.20
C GLU A 89 -19.46 -14.23 0.92
N VAL A 90 -18.59 -14.29 -0.08
CA VAL A 90 -17.84 -15.50 -0.38
C VAL A 90 -16.85 -15.83 0.72
N ALA A 91 -16.12 -14.85 1.26
CA ALA A 91 -15.20 -15.03 2.37
C ALA A 91 -15.90 -15.61 3.60
N SER A 92 -17.05 -15.07 3.99
CA SER A 92 -17.84 -15.55 5.13
C SER A 92 -18.37 -16.97 4.90
N ARG A 93 -18.89 -17.25 3.69
CA ARG A 93 -19.40 -18.59 3.35
C ARG A 93 -18.28 -19.63 3.30
N ALA A 94 -17.20 -19.34 2.58
CA ALA A 94 -16.08 -20.26 2.39
C ALA A 94 -15.31 -20.51 3.69
N ALA A 95 -15.32 -19.56 4.64
CA ALA A 95 -14.66 -19.73 5.93
C ALA A 95 -15.23 -20.91 6.74
N THR A 96 -16.50 -21.25 6.54
CA THR A 96 -17.15 -22.39 7.22
C THR A 96 -16.58 -23.75 6.80
N ALA A 97 -15.92 -23.83 5.65
CA ALA A 97 -15.26 -25.04 5.16
C ALA A 97 -13.78 -25.13 5.60
N LEU A 98 -13.24 -24.09 6.25
CA LEU A 98 -11.85 -24.08 6.71
C LEU A 98 -11.71 -24.75 8.07
N ASP A 99 -10.79 -25.71 8.13
CA ASP A 99 -10.30 -26.28 9.39
C ASP A 99 -9.15 -25.42 9.93
N LEU A 100 -9.50 -24.35 10.66
CA LEU A 100 -8.52 -23.40 11.21
C LEU A 100 -7.54 -24.06 12.20
N PRO A 101 -7.97 -24.92 13.16
CA PRO A 101 -7.04 -25.63 14.03
C PRO A 101 -5.99 -26.46 13.26
N ARG A 102 -6.40 -27.17 12.20
CA ARG A 102 -5.46 -27.92 11.36
C ARG A 102 -4.48 -27.01 10.62
N LEU A 103 -4.94 -25.89 10.06
CA LEU A 103 -4.06 -24.95 9.36
C LEU A 103 -3.05 -24.30 10.33
N GLU A 104 -3.47 -24.01 11.55
CA GLU A 104 -2.57 -23.53 12.60
C GLU A 104 -1.56 -24.62 13.02
N ALA A 105 -1.99 -25.87 13.14
CA ALA A 105 -1.07 -26.99 13.39
C ALA A 105 -0.06 -27.18 12.25
N LEU A 106 -0.49 -27.03 10.99
CA LEU A 106 0.40 -27.03 9.82
C LEU A 106 1.43 -25.91 9.90
N LYS A 107 1.00 -24.69 10.27
CA LYS A 107 1.90 -23.54 10.45
C LYS A 107 2.94 -23.82 11.54
N GLN A 108 2.52 -24.36 12.69
CA GLN A 108 3.43 -24.70 13.80
C GLN A 108 4.42 -25.79 13.40
N CYS A 109 3.96 -26.81 12.67
CA CYS A 109 4.82 -27.85 12.13
C CYS A 109 5.87 -27.26 11.16
N ALA A 110 5.44 -26.38 10.25
CA ALA A 110 6.33 -25.68 9.33
C ALA A 110 7.37 -24.79 10.04
N THR A 111 7.00 -24.12 11.13
CA THR A 111 7.93 -23.34 11.97
C THR A 111 9.03 -24.23 12.56
N ARG A 112 8.66 -25.41 13.08
CA ARG A 112 9.64 -26.37 13.63
C ARG A 112 10.57 -26.93 12.56
N LEU A 113 10.03 -27.26 11.38
CA LEU A 113 10.82 -27.70 10.23
C LEU A 113 11.77 -26.60 9.73
N HIS A 114 11.31 -25.35 9.66
CA HIS A 114 12.15 -24.21 9.33
C HIS A 114 13.35 -24.11 10.27
N ALA A 115 13.13 -24.20 11.59
CA ALA A 115 14.22 -24.17 12.57
C ALA A 115 15.26 -25.29 12.33
N ILE A 116 14.81 -26.51 12.03
CA ILE A 116 15.69 -27.65 11.72
C ILE A 116 16.51 -27.38 10.47
N TYR A 117 15.88 -27.01 9.34
CA TYR A 117 16.58 -26.81 8.07
C TYR A 117 17.54 -25.63 8.11
N VAL A 118 17.15 -24.53 8.77
CA VAL A 118 18.04 -23.36 8.95
C VAL A 118 19.22 -23.72 9.85
N ASP A 119 19.00 -24.44 10.95
CA ASP A 119 20.09 -24.84 11.82
C ASP A 119 21.03 -25.85 11.15
N GLN A 120 20.52 -26.78 10.34
CA GLN A 120 21.35 -27.67 9.51
C GLN A 120 22.23 -26.89 8.53
N LEU A 121 21.65 -25.91 7.83
CA LEU A 121 22.39 -24.99 6.95
C LEU A 121 23.51 -24.29 7.72
N VAL A 122 23.20 -23.69 8.87
CA VAL A 122 24.15 -22.93 9.70
C VAL A 122 25.25 -23.84 10.27
N GLN A 123 24.89 -25.03 10.77
CA GLN A 123 25.85 -26.04 11.24
C GLN A 123 26.81 -26.45 10.13
N ARG A 124 26.30 -26.73 8.94
CA ARG A 124 27.12 -27.10 7.78
C ARG A 124 28.08 -25.97 7.38
N CYS A 125 27.65 -24.72 7.51
CA CYS A 125 28.48 -23.56 7.19
C CYS A 125 29.52 -23.24 8.28
N THR A 126 29.21 -23.46 9.56
CA THR A 126 30.00 -22.88 10.67
C THR A 126 30.55 -23.88 11.67
N GLY A 127 30.07 -25.12 11.67
CA GLY A 127 30.35 -26.13 12.69
C GLY A 127 29.91 -25.65 14.08
N ASP A 128 30.71 -25.96 15.10
CA ASP A 128 30.43 -25.60 16.50
C ASP A 128 30.59 -24.09 16.79
N ALA A 129 31.02 -23.28 15.81
CA ALA A 129 31.19 -21.85 16.01
C ALA A 129 29.88 -21.13 16.32
N ILE A 130 28.73 -21.69 15.89
CA ILE A 130 27.40 -21.14 16.17
C ILE A 130 27.12 -21.04 17.69
N GLU A 131 27.70 -21.93 18.51
CA GLU A 131 27.54 -21.91 19.96
C GLU A 131 28.17 -20.66 20.62
N ASN A 132 29.14 -20.03 19.95
CA ASN A 132 29.85 -18.85 20.44
C ASN A 132 29.41 -17.55 19.76
N GLY A 133 28.42 -17.62 18.87
CA GLY A 133 27.90 -16.47 18.14
C GLY A 133 28.61 -16.24 16.81
N VAL A 134 27.82 -16.25 15.73
CA VAL A 134 28.29 -15.98 14.36
C VAL A 134 27.44 -14.92 13.69
N ASP A 135 28.05 -14.00 12.96
CA ASP A 135 27.31 -13.08 12.10
C ASP A 135 26.96 -13.73 10.75
N ALA A 136 25.94 -13.18 10.07
CA ALA A 136 25.48 -13.69 8.78
C ALA A 136 26.60 -13.72 7.72
N MET A 137 27.51 -12.74 7.72
CA MET A 137 28.62 -12.67 6.77
C MET A 137 29.63 -13.82 6.99
N THR A 138 29.85 -14.21 8.23
CA THR A 138 30.71 -15.35 8.60
C THR A 138 30.09 -16.66 8.12
N ILE A 139 28.77 -16.84 8.29
CA ILE A 139 28.04 -17.99 7.75
C ILE A 139 28.20 -18.05 6.22
N MET A 140 27.94 -16.94 5.52
CA MET A 140 28.08 -16.85 4.06
C MET A 140 29.49 -17.23 3.59
N ARG A 141 30.52 -16.65 4.21
CA ARG A 141 31.92 -16.87 3.82
C ARG A 141 32.39 -18.30 4.08
N ARG A 142 32.11 -18.85 5.26
CA ARG A 142 32.53 -20.22 5.61
C ARG A 142 31.78 -21.28 4.81
N GLY A 143 30.47 -21.06 4.60
CA GLY A 143 29.62 -21.95 3.81
C GLY A 143 29.82 -21.83 2.29
N ARG A 144 30.55 -20.81 1.83
CA ARG A 144 30.66 -20.43 0.41
C ARG A 144 29.30 -20.22 -0.26
N LEU A 145 28.37 -19.61 0.48
CA LEU A 145 27.05 -19.28 -0.04
C LEU A 145 27.14 -18.14 -1.06
N LEU A 146 26.32 -18.17 -2.10
CA LEU A 146 26.33 -17.15 -3.14
C LEU A 146 25.86 -15.81 -2.56
N PRO A 147 26.55 -14.68 -2.85
CA PRO A 147 26.23 -13.36 -2.28
C PRO A 147 24.77 -12.92 -2.45
N ARG A 148 24.10 -13.36 -3.54
CA ARG A 148 22.68 -13.07 -3.80
C ARG A 148 21.75 -13.50 -2.66
N TYR A 149 22.15 -14.49 -1.86
CA TYR A 149 21.34 -15.05 -0.78
C TYR A 149 21.56 -14.40 0.59
N GLN A 150 22.31 -13.30 0.67
CA GLN A 150 22.51 -12.59 1.94
C GLN A 150 21.18 -12.19 2.60
N GLN A 151 20.25 -11.61 1.83
CA GLN A 151 18.94 -11.18 2.35
C GLN A 151 18.10 -12.38 2.80
N LEU A 152 18.13 -13.48 2.03
CA LEU A 152 17.44 -14.71 2.39
C LEU A 152 18.00 -15.31 3.69
N LEU A 153 19.32 -15.45 3.82
CA LEU A 153 19.95 -15.98 5.03
C LEU A 153 19.57 -15.13 6.25
N GLN A 154 19.62 -13.81 6.11
CA GLN A 154 19.24 -12.88 7.16
C GLN A 154 17.79 -13.10 7.62
N ARG A 155 16.86 -13.27 6.67
CA ARG A 155 15.43 -13.51 6.97
C ARG A 155 15.22 -14.87 7.65
N LEU A 156 15.84 -15.93 7.15
CA LEU A 156 15.82 -17.26 7.76
C LEU A 156 16.31 -17.23 9.22
N LEU A 157 17.41 -16.53 9.49
CA LEU A 157 17.95 -16.39 10.85
C LEU A 157 17.06 -15.53 11.75
N ASN A 158 16.56 -14.40 11.24
CA ASN A 158 15.66 -13.52 11.99
C ASN A 158 14.36 -14.23 12.38
N ASN A 159 13.82 -15.06 11.49
CA ASN A 159 12.69 -15.92 11.77
C ASN A 159 12.96 -16.86 12.96
N CYS A 160 14.11 -17.54 12.97
CA CYS A 160 14.53 -18.37 14.11
C CYS A 160 14.71 -17.55 15.40
N VAL A 161 15.05 -16.25 15.32
CA VAL A 161 15.12 -15.38 16.50
C VAL A 161 13.72 -15.05 17.02
N VAL A 162 12.79 -14.68 16.14
CA VAL A 162 11.39 -14.41 16.48
C VAL A 162 10.73 -15.65 17.11
N ASP A 163 11.03 -16.83 16.59
CA ASP A 163 10.44 -18.10 17.04
C ASP A 163 11.16 -18.66 18.30
N GLY A 164 12.20 -17.99 18.79
CA GLY A 164 12.91 -18.31 20.03
C GLY A 164 13.93 -19.46 19.91
N ASP A 165 14.26 -19.89 18.70
CA ASP A 165 15.30 -20.89 18.44
C ASP A 165 16.70 -20.30 18.57
N TYR A 166 16.84 -19.05 18.15
CA TYR A 166 18.08 -18.29 18.12
C TYR A 166 17.94 -17.00 18.95
N ARG A 167 19.07 -16.44 19.37
CA ARG A 167 19.17 -15.07 19.88
C ARG A 167 20.12 -14.30 18.99
N CYS A 168 19.80 -13.04 18.71
CA CYS A 168 20.70 -12.13 18.03
C CYS A 168 21.12 -11.00 18.97
N THR A 169 22.42 -10.83 19.18
CA THR A 169 23.00 -9.73 19.96
C THR A 169 24.18 -9.17 19.19
N ASP A 170 24.19 -7.85 18.98
CA ASP A 170 25.22 -7.15 18.17
C ASP A 170 25.44 -7.78 16.78
N GLY A 171 24.36 -8.23 16.14
CA GLY A 171 24.39 -8.87 14.82
C GLY A 171 24.94 -10.30 14.80
N ARG A 172 25.18 -10.91 15.98
CA ARG A 172 25.64 -12.29 16.12
C ARG A 172 24.52 -13.21 16.59
N TYR A 173 24.38 -14.32 15.88
CA TYR A 173 23.40 -15.36 16.09
C TYR A 173 23.97 -16.47 16.96
N VAL A 174 23.25 -16.85 18.01
CA VAL A 174 23.56 -17.96 18.92
C VAL A 174 22.30 -18.79 19.12
N ARG A 175 22.43 -20.11 19.29
CA ARG A 175 21.29 -20.95 19.68
C ARG A 175 20.75 -20.54 21.04
N ALA A 176 19.45 -20.29 21.10
CA ALA A 176 18.75 -19.98 22.34
C ALA A 176 18.32 -21.26 23.09
N ARG A 177 18.07 -22.33 22.34
CA ARG A 177 17.62 -23.63 22.82
C ARG A 177 18.11 -24.76 21.91
N PRO A 178 18.17 -26.01 22.39
CA PRO A 178 18.44 -27.15 21.53
C PRO A 178 17.37 -27.29 20.43
N ILE A 179 17.83 -27.56 19.20
CA ILE A 179 16.95 -27.85 18.05
C ILE A 179 16.97 -29.35 17.83
N GLU A 180 15.80 -29.98 17.83
CA GLU A 180 15.65 -31.44 17.84
C GLU A 180 15.64 -32.01 16.41
N HIS A 181 16.81 -32.05 15.76
CA HIS A 181 16.95 -32.50 14.35
C HIS A 181 16.35 -33.90 14.10
N GLN A 182 16.41 -34.76 15.10
CA GLN A 182 15.84 -36.11 15.07
C GLN A 182 14.31 -36.16 14.85
N GLN A 183 13.60 -35.06 15.13
CA GLN A 183 12.15 -34.97 14.92
C GLN A 183 11.74 -34.66 13.48
N ARG A 184 12.71 -34.42 12.58
CA ARG A 184 12.43 -34.07 11.17
C ARG A 184 11.44 -35.04 10.51
N GLU A 185 11.71 -36.34 10.57
CA GLU A 185 10.86 -37.36 9.92
C GLU A 185 9.45 -37.41 10.53
N SER A 186 9.34 -37.31 11.86
CA SER A 186 8.05 -37.26 12.52
C SER A 186 7.25 -36.01 12.16
N LEU A 187 7.93 -34.86 12.04
CA LEU A 187 7.31 -33.60 11.64
C LEU A 187 6.84 -33.64 10.18
N LEU A 188 7.62 -34.23 9.27
CA LEU A 188 7.19 -34.41 7.89
C LEU A 188 5.98 -35.33 7.79
N THR A 189 5.92 -36.37 8.62
CA THR A 189 4.75 -37.27 8.71
C THR A 189 3.52 -36.52 9.24
N GLU A 190 3.70 -35.70 10.28
CA GLU A 190 2.64 -34.87 10.86
C GLU A 190 2.13 -33.82 9.84
N LEU A 191 3.05 -33.13 9.18
CA LEU A 191 2.78 -32.17 8.11
C LEU A 191 1.97 -32.81 6.98
N ALA A 192 2.36 -34.01 6.53
CA ALA A 192 1.65 -34.74 5.49
C ALA A 192 0.19 -35.04 5.89
N GLY A 193 -0.06 -35.33 7.17
CA GLY A 193 -1.41 -35.47 7.73
C GLY A 193 -2.25 -34.19 7.65
N TYR A 194 -1.60 -33.03 7.65
CA TYR A 194 -2.27 -31.73 7.49
C TYR A 194 -2.42 -31.29 6.03
N CYS A 195 -1.77 -31.94 5.06
CA CYS A 195 -1.81 -31.56 3.65
C CYS A 195 -3.01 -32.10 2.87
N GLU A 196 -4.11 -32.48 3.53
CA GLU A 196 -5.39 -32.86 2.87
C GLU A 196 -5.29 -34.01 1.86
N GLY A 197 -4.28 -34.88 2.04
CA GLY A 197 -3.99 -35.98 1.11
C GLY A 197 -3.10 -35.60 -0.08
N PHE A 198 -2.74 -34.33 -0.24
CA PHE A 198 -1.84 -33.84 -1.28
C PHE A 198 -0.37 -34.11 -0.93
N GLN A 199 0.13 -35.31 -1.21
CA GLN A 199 1.51 -35.73 -0.88
C GLN A 199 2.60 -34.88 -1.57
N ALA A 200 2.29 -34.25 -2.69
CA ALA A 200 3.24 -33.40 -3.39
C ALA A 200 3.68 -32.17 -2.56
N ILE A 201 2.87 -31.72 -1.58
CA ILE A 201 3.21 -30.61 -0.68
C ILE A 201 4.34 -31.00 0.29
N PRO A 202 4.18 -32.01 1.18
CA PRO A 202 5.24 -32.43 2.10
C PRO A 202 6.49 -32.92 1.35
N ASP A 203 6.34 -33.57 0.20
CA ASP A 203 7.48 -33.99 -0.63
C ASP A 203 8.31 -32.80 -1.12
N THR A 204 7.64 -31.72 -1.54
CA THR A 204 8.31 -30.49 -1.98
C THR A 204 9.00 -29.79 -0.82
N ILE A 205 8.37 -29.77 0.35
CA ILE A 205 8.92 -29.18 1.56
C ILE A 205 10.16 -29.94 2.02
N ALA A 206 10.09 -31.28 2.08
CA ALA A 206 11.23 -32.13 2.43
C ALA A 206 12.39 -31.92 1.46
N ARG A 207 12.11 -31.98 0.15
CA ARG A 207 13.11 -31.83 -0.91
C ARG A 207 13.78 -30.45 -0.90
N ALA A 208 13.02 -29.37 -0.73
CA ALA A 208 13.59 -28.03 -0.67
C ALA A 208 14.38 -27.79 0.62
N GLY A 209 13.86 -28.25 1.77
CA GLY A 209 14.55 -28.13 3.05
C GLY A 209 15.90 -28.87 3.08
N ASP A 210 15.92 -30.12 2.63
CA ASP A 210 17.12 -30.96 2.60
C ASP A 210 18.23 -30.39 1.72
N ARG A 211 17.86 -29.62 0.71
CA ARG A 211 18.77 -29.06 -0.30
C ARG A 211 18.95 -27.56 -0.19
N LEU A 212 18.56 -26.97 0.93
CA LEU A 212 18.66 -25.52 1.14
C LEU A 212 20.12 -25.04 1.00
N TYR A 213 21.09 -25.79 1.51
CA TYR A 213 22.51 -25.48 1.34
C TYR A 213 22.94 -25.57 -0.12
N GLU A 214 22.59 -26.64 -0.82
CA GLU A 214 22.94 -26.89 -2.22
C GLU A 214 22.40 -25.78 -3.12
N MET A 215 21.14 -25.36 -2.90
CA MET A 215 20.54 -24.21 -3.58
C MET A 215 21.28 -22.91 -3.28
N MET A 216 21.60 -22.64 -2.01
CA MET A 216 22.25 -21.39 -1.59
C MET A 216 23.75 -21.31 -1.94
N SER A 217 24.43 -22.44 -2.07
CA SER A 217 25.83 -22.54 -2.51
C SER A 217 25.97 -22.53 -4.04
N GLY A 218 24.86 -22.72 -4.78
CA GLY A 218 24.86 -22.84 -6.24
C GLY A 218 25.26 -24.22 -6.74
N ALA A 219 25.32 -25.23 -5.86
CA ALA A 219 25.55 -26.61 -6.27
C ALA A 219 24.36 -27.19 -7.04
N GLU A 220 23.14 -26.71 -6.74
CA GLU A 220 21.92 -27.07 -7.46
C GLU A 220 21.07 -25.84 -7.78
N GLU A 221 20.38 -25.88 -8.92
CA GLU A 221 19.53 -24.77 -9.35
C GLU A 221 18.15 -24.85 -8.67
N PRO A 222 17.72 -23.81 -7.92
CA PRO A 222 16.50 -23.88 -7.11
C PRO A 222 15.23 -24.24 -7.89
N VAL A 223 15.10 -23.71 -9.12
CA VAL A 223 13.95 -23.99 -9.98
C VAL A 223 13.79 -25.49 -10.25
N ALA A 224 14.90 -26.21 -10.47
CA ALA A 224 14.86 -27.66 -10.74
C ALA A 224 14.44 -28.49 -9.51
N ILE A 225 14.70 -27.97 -8.31
CA ILE A 225 14.37 -28.63 -7.03
C ILE A 225 12.91 -28.39 -6.65
N ILE A 226 12.43 -27.15 -6.84
CA ILE A 226 11.07 -26.73 -6.47
C ILE A 226 10.06 -27.18 -7.53
N PHE A 227 10.43 -27.13 -8.81
CA PHE A 227 9.58 -27.50 -9.95
C PHE A 227 10.18 -28.64 -10.79
N PRO A 228 10.33 -29.87 -10.25
CA PRO A 228 10.77 -31.00 -11.05
C PRO A 228 9.80 -31.28 -12.21
N GLN A 229 10.32 -31.80 -13.33
CA GLN A 229 9.51 -32.08 -14.54
C GLN A 229 8.28 -32.97 -14.27
N SER A 230 8.34 -33.84 -13.26
CA SER A 230 7.25 -34.73 -12.83
C SER A 230 6.36 -34.16 -11.71
N ALA A 231 6.56 -32.91 -11.29
CA ALA A 231 5.93 -32.34 -10.10
C ALA A 231 5.47 -30.87 -10.27
N SER A 232 5.17 -30.44 -11.50
CA SER A 232 4.43 -29.18 -11.70
C SER A 232 3.10 -29.19 -10.93
N ASP A 233 2.53 -30.39 -10.73
CA ASP A 233 1.32 -30.66 -9.96
C ASP A 233 1.42 -30.22 -8.49
N GLY A 234 2.59 -30.29 -7.83
CA GLY A 234 2.67 -30.06 -6.38
C GLY A 234 2.50 -28.60 -5.96
N VAL A 235 3.17 -27.69 -6.65
CA VAL A 235 3.04 -26.25 -6.39
C VAL A 235 1.70 -25.72 -6.94
N GLU A 236 1.25 -26.26 -8.08
CA GLU A 236 -0.08 -25.94 -8.61
C GLU A 236 -1.20 -26.32 -7.65
N VAL A 237 -1.14 -27.54 -7.08
CA VAL A 237 -2.07 -28.02 -6.04
C VAL A 237 -2.06 -27.10 -4.81
N LEU A 238 -0.89 -26.66 -4.35
CA LEU A 238 -0.80 -25.73 -3.21
C LEU A 238 -1.53 -24.40 -3.50
N TYR A 239 -1.39 -23.83 -4.69
CA TYR A 239 -1.99 -22.54 -5.05
C TYR A 239 -3.46 -22.63 -5.48
N GLN A 240 -3.92 -23.79 -5.98
CA GLN A 240 -5.25 -23.96 -6.57
C GLN A 240 -6.19 -24.85 -5.75
N GLU A 241 -5.72 -26.01 -5.25
CA GLU A 241 -6.58 -27.09 -4.74
C GLU A 241 -6.57 -27.22 -3.21
N PHE A 242 -5.46 -26.89 -2.57
CA PHE A 242 -5.36 -26.88 -1.11
C PHE A 242 -6.39 -25.90 -0.52
N SER A 243 -7.05 -26.27 0.59
CA SER A 243 -8.18 -25.48 1.15
C SER A 243 -7.85 -24.00 1.34
N PHE A 244 -6.60 -23.69 1.73
CA PHE A 244 -6.10 -22.33 1.84
C PHE A 244 -6.11 -21.58 0.50
N GLY A 245 -5.56 -22.18 -0.57
CA GLY A 245 -5.58 -21.58 -1.91
C GLY A 245 -7.00 -21.43 -2.47
N ARG A 246 -7.84 -22.46 -2.28
CA ARG A 246 -9.26 -22.42 -2.67
C ARG A 246 -10.00 -21.26 -2.01
N TYR A 247 -9.80 -21.05 -0.72
CA TYR A 247 -10.45 -19.98 0.02
C TYR A 247 -10.18 -18.60 -0.59
N PHE A 248 -8.92 -18.24 -0.82
CA PHE A 248 -8.57 -16.94 -1.38
C PHE A 248 -8.96 -16.81 -2.86
N ASN A 249 -8.82 -17.87 -3.66
CA ASN A 249 -9.26 -17.85 -5.06
C ASN A 249 -10.78 -17.69 -5.18
N GLN A 250 -11.56 -18.29 -4.27
CA GLN A 250 -13.02 -18.08 -4.20
C GLN A 250 -13.36 -16.62 -3.88
N ILE A 251 -12.63 -15.99 -2.94
CA ILE A 251 -12.84 -14.57 -2.63
C ILE A 251 -12.52 -13.71 -3.85
N ALA A 252 -11.39 -13.94 -4.52
CA ALA A 252 -11.00 -13.20 -5.72
C ALA A 252 -12.07 -13.34 -6.83
N ALA A 253 -12.58 -14.55 -7.06
CA ALA A 253 -13.69 -14.81 -7.98
C ALA A 253 -14.97 -14.08 -7.56
N GLY A 254 -15.30 -14.05 -6.26
CA GLY A 254 -16.41 -13.28 -5.72
C GLY A 254 -16.30 -11.78 -5.96
N VAL A 255 -15.09 -11.21 -5.78
CA VAL A 255 -14.80 -9.81 -6.08
C VAL A 255 -14.97 -9.53 -7.57
N LEU A 256 -14.40 -10.37 -8.45
CA LEU A 256 -14.53 -10.24 -9.90
C LEU A 256 -16.00 -10.29 -10.34
N ARG A 257 -16.78 -11.22 -9.80
CA ARG A 257 -18.21 -11.33 -10.07
C ARG A 257 -18.96 -10.05 -9.72
N GLY A 258 -18.67 -9.42 -8.57
CA GLY A 258 -19.29 -8.15 -8.20
C GLY A 258 -18.87 -6.99 -9.12
N ILE A 259 -17.63 -6.99 -9.63
CA ILE A 259 -17.19 -6.04 -10.68
C ILE A 259 -18.00 -6.23 -11.96
N VAL A 260 -18.19 -7.47 -12.40
CA VAL A 260 -18.96 -7.80 -13.62
C VAL A 260 -20.43 -7.39 -13.47
N GLN A 261 -21.04 -7.63 -12.32
CA GLN A 261 -22.47 -7.35 -12.08
C GLN A 261 -22.81 -5.86 -11.99
N THR A 262 -21.89 -5.03 -11.50
CA THR A 262 -22.08 -3.57 -11.34
C THR A 262 -21.79 -2.77 -12.59
N ARG A 263 -21.33 -3.45 -13.63
CA ARG A 263 -20.86 -2.87 -14.88
C ARG A 263 -22.02 -2.38 -15.75
N GLN A 264 -21.80 -1.30 -16.48
CA GLN A 264 -22.75 -0.88 -17.50
C GLN A 264 -22.82 -1.92 -18.64
N PRO A 265 -24.02 -2.36 -19.04
CA PRO A 265 -24.19 -3.26 -20.17
C PRO A 265 -23.56 -2.67 -21.45
N ARG A 266 -22.86 -3.51 -22.23
CA ARG A 266 -22.23 -3.20 -23.53
C ARG A 266 -20.93 -2.39 -23.53
N GLN A 267 -20.40 -1.95 -22.41
CA GLN A 267 -19.01 -1.46 -22.43
C GLN A 267 -18.07 -2.66 -22.75
N PRO A 268 -16.83 -2.48 -23.25
CA PRO A 268 -15.81 -3.55 -23.33
C PRO A 268 -15.05 -3.76 -22.01
N LEU A 269 -14.92 -5.01 -21.52
CA LEU A 269 -14.22 -5.35 -20.27
C LEU A 269 -12.85 -5.88 -20.64
N ARG A 270 -11.79 -5.19 -20.20
CA ARG A 270 -10.41 -5.63 -20.43
C ARG A 270 -9.74 -5.91 -19.10
N ILE A 271 -9.34 -7.16 -18.91
CA ILE A 271 -8.65 -7.64 -17.72
C ILE A 271 -7.21 -8.00 -18.11
N LEU A 272 -6.23 -7.57 -17.32
CA LEU A 272 -4.84 -8.00 -17.45
C LEU A 272 -4.45 -8.79 -16.21
N GLU A 273 -4.12 -10.05 -16.35
CA GLU A 273 -3.48 -10.83 -15.30
C GLU A 273 -1.97 -10.79 -15.49
N VAL A 274 -1.25 -10.36 -14.45
CA VAL A 274 0.22 -10.30 -14.43
C VAL A 274 0.77 -11.39 -13.53
N GLY A 275 1.80 -12.09 -14.00
CA GLY A 275 2.39 -13.21 -13.27
C GLY A 275 1.42 -14.38 -13.06
N GLY A 276 0.65 -14.73 -14.09
CA GLY A 276 -0.39 -15.76 -13.97
C GLY A 276 0.17 -17.16 -13.65
N GLY A 277 1.46 -17.42 -13.88
CA GLY A 277 2.15 -18.64 -13.47
C GLY A 277 1.44 -19.93 -13.91
N THR A 278 1.10 -20.79 -12.96
CA THR A 278 0.38 -22.06 -13.19
C THR A 278 -1.11 -21.87 -13.54
N GLY A 279 -1.62 -20.64 -13.50
CA GLY A 279 -3.03 -20.32 -13.71
C GLY A 279 -3.92 -20.72 -12.53
N GLY A 280 -3.36 -20.87 -11.33
CA GLY A 280 -4.10 -21.31 -10.15
C GLY A 280 -5.25 -20.37 -9.78
N THR A 281 -5.03 -19.05 -9.84
CA THR A 281 -6.10 -18.05 -9.64
C THR A 281 -6.96 -17.91 -10.90
N THR A 282 -6.35 -17.87 -12.09
CA THR A 282 -7.04 -17.82 -13.39
C THR A 282 -8.16 -18.86 -13.51
N ALA A 283 -7.92 -20.10 -13.09
CA ALA A 283 -8.89 -21.21 -13.13
C ALA A 283 -10.18 -20.93 -12.34
N TRP A 284 -10.13 -20.05 -11.33
CA TRP A 284 -11.30 -19.61 -10.56
C TRP A 284 -11.93 -18.34 -11.12
N LEU A 285 -11.17 -17.50 -11.83
CA LEU A 285 -11.66 -16.24 -12.39
C LEU A 285 -12.38 -16.43 -13.72
N LEU A 286 -11.86 -17.26 -14.63
CA LEU A 286 -12.43 -17.43 -15.98
C LEU A 286 -13.89 -17.92 -15.98
N PRO A 287 -14.32 -18.86 -15.11
CA PRO A 287 -15.73 -19.26 -15.04
C PRO A 287 -16.70 -18.10 -14.74
N GLU A 288 -16.29 -17.12 -13.93
CA GLU A 288 -17.11 -15.95 -13.58
C GLU A 288 -17.29 -14.97 -14.75
N LEU A 289 -16.52 -15.16 -15.82
CA LEU A 289 -16.52 -14.32 -17.02
C LEU A 289 -17.32 -14.92 -18.18
N ASN A 290 -17.82 -16.14 -18.03
CA ASN A 290 -18.62 -16.79 -19.06
C ASN A 290 -19.91 -16.01 -19.37
N GLY A 291 -20.15 -15.75 -20.65
CA GLY A 291 -21.32 -15.00 -21.12
C GLY A 291 -21.21 -13.48 -20.96
N VAL A 292 -20.09 -12.94 -20.48
CA VAL A 292 -19.85 -11.49 -20.43
C VAL A 292 -19.59 -10.97 -21.85
N PRO A 293 -20.41 -10.03 -22.37
CA PRO A 293 -20.21 -9.50 -23.71
C PRO A 293 -19.01 -8.54 -23.78
N ALA A 294 -18.34 -8.52 -24.94
CA ALA A 294 -17.21 -7.63 -25.23
C ALA A 294 -16.09 -7.74 -24.17
N LEU A 295 -15.63 -8.95 -23.90
CA LEU A 295 -14.60 -9.27 -22.92
C LEU A 295 -13.26 -9.58 -23.61
N GLU A 296 -12.16 -9.08 -23.04
CA GLU A 296 -10.82 -9.57 -23.28
C GLU A 296 -10.11 -9.85 -21.95
N TYR A 297 -9.52 -11.03 -21.82
CA TYR A 297 -8.67 -11.40 -20.68
C TYR A 297 -7.24 -11.61 -21.17
N HIS A 298 -6.30 -10.80 -20.72
CA HIS A 298 -4.89 -10.87 -21.12
C HIS A 298 -4.13 -11.60 -20.02
N PHE A 299 -3.85 -12.89 -20.22
CA PHE A 299 -3.01 -13.68 -19.34
C PHE A 299 -1.53 -13.40 -19.66
N THR A 300 -0.76 -13.00 -18.67
CA THR A 300 0.66 -12.73 -18.85
C THR A 300 1.54 -13.34 -17.77
N ASP A 301 2.74 -13.72 -18.16
CA ASP A 301 3.79 -14.20 -17.28
C ASP A 301 5.17 -13.86 -17.87
N ILE A 302 6.22 -13.76 -17.06
CA ILE A 302 7.58 -13.55 -17.56
C ILE A 302 8.11 -14.79 -18.31
N SER A 303 7.55 -15.96 -18.03
CA SER A 303 7.97 -17.24 -18.61
C SER A 303 7.08 -17.66 -19.76
N ALA A 304 7.68 -17.80 -20.95
CA ALA A 304 7.06 -18.42 -22.11
C ALA A 304 6.55 -19.86 -21.85
N LEU A 305 7.12 -20.57 -20.86
CA LEU A 305 6.62 -21.89 -20.48
C LEU A 305 5.23 -21.81 -19.84
N PHE A 306 5.03 -20.86 -18.93
CA PHE A 306 3.76 -20.69 -18.23
C PHE A 306 2.67 -20.17 -19.16
N THR A 307 2.97 -19.22 -20.04
CA THR A 307 2.00 -18.72 -21.03
C THR A 307 1.54 -19.83 -21.98
N ARG A 308 2.45 -20.69 -22.48
CA ARG A 308 2.09 -21.85 -23.32
C ARG A 308 1.25 -22.89 -22.58
N ARG A 309 1.58 -23.19 -21.32
CA ARG A 309 0.79 -24.11 -20.49
C ARG A 309 -0.61 -23.57 -20.22
N ALA A 310 -0.72 -22.29 -19.90
CA ALA A 310 -2.01 -21.61 -19.71
C ALA A 310 -2.84 -21.65 -20.99
N GLN A 311 -2.22 -21.43 -22.16
CA GLN A 311 -2.90 -21.53 -23.46
C GLN A 311 -3.50 -22.91 -23.72
N GLN A 312 -2.81 -23.99 -23.33
CA GLN A 312 -3.34 -25.34 -23.43
C GLN A 312 -4.45 -25.59 -22.41
N LYS A 313 -4.28 -25.14 -21.17
CA LYS A 313 -5.20 -25.36 -20.05
C LYS A 313 -6.53 -24.61 -20.21
N PHE A 314 -6.49 -23.40 -20.75
CA PHE A 314 -7.64 -22.51 -20.90
C PHE A 314 -8.05 -22.33 -22.36
N ALA A 315 -7.79 -23.32 -23.21
CA ALA A 315 -8.12 -23.31 -24.64
C ALA A 315 -9.62 -23.17 -24.91
N ASP A 316 -10.47 -23.57 -23.95
CA ASP A 316 -11.94 -23.46 -24.05
C ASP A 316 -12.45 -22.00 -23.91
N TYR A 317 -11.58 -21.05 -23.56
CA TYR A 317 -11.93 -19.65 -23.36
C TYR A 317 -11.38 -18.76 -24.49
N ASP A 318 -12.16 -18.57 -25.55
CA ASP A 318 -11.79 -17.79 -26.75
C ASP A 318 -11.43 -16.32 -26.47
N PHE A 319 -11.88 -15.76 -25.35
CA PHE A 319 -11.61 -14.38 -24.95
C PHE A 319 -10.25 -14.20 -24.26
N VAL A 320 -9.49 -15.27 -24.02
CA VAL A 320 -8.18 -15.23 -23.36
C VAL A 320 -7.07 -15.04 -24.40
N LYS A 321 -6.24 -14.02 -24.19
CA LYS A 321 -5.02 -13.72 -24.96
C LYS A 321 -3.81 -13.97 -24.07
N TYR A 322 -2.75 -14.51 -24.65
CA TYR A 322 -1.52 -14.89 -23.93
C TYR A 322 -0.36 -14.04 -24.41
N SER A 323 0.42 -13.47 -23.50
CA SER A 323 1.61 -12.67 -23.83
C SER A 323 2.62 -12.71 -22.70
N GLU A 324 3.89 -12.48 -23.01
CA GLU A 324 4.91 -12.32 -21.97
C GLU A 324 4.89 -10.89 -21.42
N LEU A 325 5.08 -10.74 -20.11
CA LEU A 325 5.22 -9.43 -19.46
C LEU A 325 6.22 -9.52 -18.32
N ASP A 326 7.31 -8.77 -18.44
CA ASP A 326 8.30 -8.57 -17.39
C ASP A 326 7.94 -7.32 -16.58
N LEU A 327 7.52 -7.51 -15.33
CA LEU A 327 7.14 -6.43 -14.42
C LEU A 327 8.30 -5.49 -14.06
N GLU A 328 9.54 -5.91 -14.28
CA GLU A 328 10.73 -5.08 -14.01
C GLU A 328 11.13 -4.17 -15.19
N LYS A 329 10.37 -4.24 -16.29
CA LYS A 329 10.53 -3.38 -17.47
C LYS A 329 9.25 -2.59 -17.72
N GLU A 330 9.37 -1.44 -18.36
CA GLU A 330 8.21 -0.61 -18.70
C GLU A 330 7.20 -1.41 -19.56
N ALA A 331 5.96 -1.52 -19.11
CA ALA A 331 4.93 -2.32 -19.76
C ALA A 331 4.56 -1.78 -21.15
N GLN A 332 4.54 -0.45 -21.33
CA GLN A 332 4.28 0.20 -22.61
C GLN A 332 5.33 -0.17 -23.67
N SER A 333 6.60 -0.28 -23.27
CA SER A 333 7.68 -0.74 -24.16
C SER A 333 7.52 -2.20 -24.59
N GLN A 334 6.73 -2.98 -23.86
CA GLN A 334 6.41 -4.38 -24.12
C GLN A 334 5.08 -4.56 -24.88
N GLY A 335 4.45 -3.46 -25.34
CA GLY A 335 3.23 -3.49 -26.15
C GLY A 335 1.92 -3.35 -25.37
N PHE A 336 1.97 -3.09 -24.06
CA PHE A 336 0.77 -2.89 -23.24
C PHE A 336 0.34 -1.42 -23.24
N GLN A 337 -0.85 -1.14 -23.78
CA GLN A 337 -1.33 0.21 -23.96
C GLN A 337 -1.75 0.85 -22.62
N ALA A 338 -1.37 2.11 -22.40
CA ALA A 338 -1.85 2.90 -21.26
C ALA A 338 -3.37 3.07 -21.28
N GLN A 339 -3.97 3.20 -20.09
CA GLN A 339 -5.41 3.44 -19.88
C GLN A 339 -6.31 2.49 -20.66
N SER A 340 -5.94 1.21 -20.74
CA SER A 340 -6.61 0.24 -21.59
C SER A 340 -7.32 -0.86 -20.81
N TYR A 341 -6.95 -1.09 -19.56
CA TYR A 341 -7.51 -2.15 -18.71
C TYR A 341 -8.46 -1.58 -17.64
N ASP A 342 -9.58 -2.26 -17.42
CA ASP A 342 -10.53 -1.97 -16.34
C ASP A 342 -10.08 -2.62 -15.02
N LEU A 343 -9.42 -3.78 -15.12
CA LEU A 343 -8.93 -4.55 -14.00
C LEU A 343 -7.53 -5.12 -14.30
N ILE A 344 -6.62 -4.98 -13.36
CA ILE A 344 -5.38 -5.78 -13.31
C ILE A 344 -5.53 -6.79 -12.18
N VAL A 345 -5.17 -8.05 -12.44
CA VAL A 345 -5.11 -9.13 -11.45
C VAL A 345 -3.64 -9.49 -11.22
N ALA A 346 -3.23 -9.57 -9.97
CA ALA A 346 -1.86 -9.97 -9.59
C ALA A 346 -1.91 -10.93 -8.39
N ALA A 347 -1.65 -12.22 -8.62
CA ALA A 347 -1.69 -13.22 -7.56
C ALA A 347 -0.27 -13.65 -7.17
N ASN A 348 0.18 -13.25 -5.98
CA ASN A 348 1.46 -13.63 -5.37
C ASN A 348 2.65 -13.40 -6.32
N VAL A 349 2.71 -12.22 -6.95
CA VAL A 349 3.76 -11.88 -7.93
C VAL A 349 4.45 -10.55 -7.62
N ILE A 350 3.73 -9.55 -7.10
CA ILE A 350 4.30 -8.20 -6.99
C ILE A 350 5.42 -8.20 -5.94
N HIS A 351 5.25 -8.94 -4.84
CA HIS A 351 6.28 -9.08 -3.81
C HIS A 351 7.62 -9.65 -4.35
N ALA A 352 7.59 -10.44 -5.42
CA ALA A 352 8.78 -11.08 -6.00
C ALA A 352 9.60 -10.13 -6.88
N THR A 353 9.07 -8.95 -7.20
CA THR A 353 9.82 -7.90 -7.92
C THR A 353 10.82 -7.22 -7.00
N ARG A 354 11.92 -6.71 -7.57
CA ARG A 354 12.97 -6.02 -6.79
C ARG A 354 12.51 -4.74 -6.11
N HIS A 355 11.44 -4.09 -6.58
CA HIS A 355 10.93 -2.85 -5.99
C HIS A 355 9.42 -2.70 -6.21
N ILE A 356 8.62 -2.80 -5.14
CA ILE A 356 7.15 -2.77 -5.19
C ILE A 356 6.64 -1.44 -5.75
N GLY A 357 7.14 -0.31 -5.25
CA GLY A 357 6.75 1.02 -5.74
C GLY A 357 6.91 1.17 -7.26
N ARG A 358 8.07 0.80 -7.81
CA ARG A 358 8.32 0.82 -9.27
C ARG A 358 7.39 -0.12 -10.04
N THR A 359 7.11 -1.29 -9.50
CA THR A 359 6.15 -2.23 -10.12
C THR A 359 4.75 -1.64 -10.15
N LEU A 360 4.30 -0.99 -9.07
CA LEU A 360 3.02 -0.29 -9.04
C LEU A 360 3.01 0.91 -10.00
N ASP A 361 4.09 1.70 -10.08
CA ASP A 361 4.24 2.80 -11.04
C ASP A 361 4.23 2.32 -12.50
N ASN A 362 4.63 1.08 -12.75
CA ASN A 362 4.59 0.44 -14.07
C ASN A 362 3.17 -0.07 -14.43
N LEU A 363 2.43 -0.60 -13.45
CA LEU A 363 1.08 -1.13 -13.67
C LEU A 363 0.00 -0.04 -13.68
N ARG A 364 0.15 1.00 -12.84
CA ARG A 364 -0.83 2.09 -12.68
C ARG A 364 -1.21 2.76 -14.02
N PRO A 365 -0.28 3.11 -14.94
CA PRO A 365 -0.62 3.75 -16.20
C PRO A 365 -1.44 2.90 -17.15
N LEU A 366 -1.44 1.57 -17.00
CA LEU A 366 -2.21 0.65 -17.84
C LEU A 366 -3.71 0.65 -17.50
N LEU A 367 -4.06 1.04 -16.27
CA LEU A 367 -5.44 1.14 -15.81
C LEU A 367 -6.13 2.39 -16.34
N LYS A 368 -7.40 2.23 -16.73
CA LYS A 368 -8.31 3.35 -17.02
C LYS A 368 -8.58 4.18 -15.75
N PRO A 369 -9.06 5.43 -15.87
CA PRO A 369 -9.66 6.14 -14.75
C PRO A 369 -10.74 5.29 -14.06
N GLY A 370 -10.69 5.18 -12.73
CA GLY A 370 -11.57 4.28 -11.96
C GLY A 370 -11.23 2.78 -12.08
N GLY A 371 -10.19 2.42 -12.83
CA GLY A 371 -9.70 1.04 -12.95
C GLY A 371 -9.18 0.49 -11.62
N ARG A 372 -9.16 -0.83 -11.50
CA ARG A 372 -8.89 -1.52 -10.25
C ARG A 372 -7.69 -2.48 -10.36
N LEU A 373 -6.97 -2.64 -9.27
CA LEU A 373 -5.92 -3.63 -9.08
C LEU A 373 -6.39 -4.62 -8.00
N LEU A 374 -6.66 -5.86 -8.42
CA LEU A 374 -7.02 -6.98 -7.56
C LEU A 374 -5.78 -7.82 -7.29
N MET A 375 -5.33 -7.82 -6.05
CA MET A 375 -4.15 -8.57 -5.63
C MET A 375 -4.56 -9.72 -4.70
N ARG A 376 -3.89 -10.86 -4.84
CA ARG A 376 -3.84 -11.91 -3.81
C ARG A 376 -2.41 -11.94 -3.32
N GLU A 377 -2.14 -11.52 -2.10
CA GLU A 377 -0.77 -11.38 -1.60
C GLU A 377 -0.62 -12.02 -0.22
N ILE A 378 0.53 -12.65 0.01
CA ILE A 378 0.98 -13.02 1.34
C ILE A 378 1.28 -11.72 2.11
N THR A 379 0.67 -11.59 3.30
CA THR A 379 0.77 -10.37 4.12
C THR A 379 1.26 -10.64 5.54
N GLN A 380 1.65 -11.87 5.83
CA GLN A 380 2.31 -12.25 7.08
C GLN A 380 3.55 -13.09 6.78
N PRO A 381 4.57 -13.07 7.65
CA PRO A 381 5.73 -13.93 7.51
C PRO A 381 5.33 -15.41 7.38
N MET A 382 5.87 -16.09 6.37
CA MET A 382 5.55 -17.48 6.07
C MET A 382 6.83 -18.32 6.05
N ARG A 383 7.11 -19.01 7.16
CA ARG A 383 8.34 -19.81 7.35
C ARG A 383 8.56 -20.85 6.24
N LEU A 384 7.49 -21.54 5.86
CA LEU A 384 7.50 -22.49 4.75
C LEU A 384 7.93 -21.84 3.44
N PHE A 385 7.41 -20.65 3.15
CA PHE A 385 7.79 -19.94 1.93
C PHE A 385 9.28 -19.61 1.91
N ASP A 386 9.84 -19.18 3.03
CA ASP A 386 11.22 -18.70 3.07
C ASP A 386 12.25 -19.75 2.69
N PHE A 387 12.18 -20.98 3.22
CA PHE A 387 13.15 -22.00 2.85
C PHE A 387 12.79 -22.75 1.55
N VAL A 388 11.51 -22.76 1.15
CA VAL A 388 11.08 -23.41 -0.10
C VAL A 388 11.29 -22.48 -1.30
N PHE A 389 10.62 -21.33 -1.31
CA PHE A 389 10.58 -20.41 -2.44
C PHE A 389 11.55 -19.22 -2.30
N GLY A 390 12.04 -18.93 -1.10
CA GLY A 390 13.02 -17.86 -0.88
C GLY A 390 14.27 -17.93 -1.79
N PRO A 391 14.82 -19.11 -2.12
CA PRO A 391 15.92 -19.24 -3.08
C PRO A 391 15.62 -18.78 -4.52
N LEU A 392 14.34 -18.58 -4.88
CA LEU A 392 13.89 -18.04 -6.17
C LEU A 392 13.77 -16.51 -6.17
N VAL A 393 13.74 -15.89 -4.98
CA VAL A 393 13.51 -14.45 -4.85
C VAL A 393 14.77 -13.68 -5.25
N LEU A 394 14.58 -12.69 -6.11
CA LEU A 394 15.66 -11.78 -6.52
C LEU A 394 16.07 -10.86 -5.37
N PRO A 395 17.33 -10.39 -5.32
CA PRO A 395 17.76 -9.42 -4.31
C PRO A 395 16.91 -8.14 -4.35
N LEU A 396 16.23 -7.84 -3.25
CA LEU A 396 15.34 -6.70 -3.10
C LEU A 396 16.13 -5.38 -3.09
N GLN A 397 15.55 -4.33 -3.65
CA GLN A 397 16.12 -2.98 -3.76
C GLN A 397 15.34 -1.94 -2.94
N ASP A 398 14.26 -2.35 -2.28
CA ASP A 398 13.33 -1.50 -1.52
C ASP A 398 13.18 -1.98 -0.07
N LEU A 399 14.25 -2.52 0.53
CA LEU A 399 14.23 -3.07 1.89
C LEU A 399 13.68 -2.08 2.94
N ASP A 400 13.97 -0.79 2.81
CA ASP A 400 13.46 0.24 3.71
C ASP A 400 11.92 0.34 3.65
N ALA A 401 11.34 0.22 2.45
CA ALA A 401 9.90 0.24 2.25
C ALA A 401 9.20 -1.04 2.73
N ARG A 402 9.97 -2.12 2.96
CA ARG A 402 9.48 -3.41 3.47
C ARG A 402 9.89 -3.67 4.93
N GLU A 403 10.58 -2.73 5.57
CA GLU A 403 11.14 -2.90 6.92
C GLU A 403 12.03 -4.15 7.05
N GLY A 404 12.75 -4.49 5.96
CA GLY A 404 13.64 -5.66 5.91
C GLY A 404 12.96 -6.99 5.60
N GLU A 405 11.63 -7.03 5.48
CA GLU A 405 10.87 -8.24 5.17
C GLU A 405 10.65 -8.45 3.67
N LEU A 406 10.26 -9.66 3.27
CA LEU A 406 9.85 -9.93 1.89
C LEU A 406 8.43 -9.45 1.62
N PHE A 407 7.52 -9.82 2.52
CA PHE A 407 6.09 -9.60 2.38
C PHE A 407 5.66 -8.35 3.11
N LEU A 408 4.79 -7.56 2.48
CA LEU A 408 4.20 -6.39 3.09
C LEU A 408 2.96 -6.78 3.90
N THR A 409 2.80 -6.17 5.07
CA THR A 409 1.52 -6.18 5.80
C THR A 409 0.42 -5.50 4.99
N THR A 410 -0.85 -5.72 5.36
CA THR A 410 -2.00 -5.03 4.73
C THR A 410 -1.87 -3.50 4.83
N ALA A 411 -1.36 -2.99 5.95
CA ALA A 411 -1.09 -1.56 6.14
C ALA A 411 -0.01 -1.03 5.19
N GLN A 412 1.09 -1.76 5.04
CA GLN A 412 2.17 -1.39 4.10
C GLN A 412 1.68 -1.46 2.64
N TRP A 413 0.91 -2.48 2.27
CA TRP A 413 0.26 -2.54 0.95
C TRP A 413 -0.66 -1.34 0.70
N GLN A 414 -1.48 -0.96 1.69
CA GLN A 414 -2.31 0.24 1.59
C GLN A 414 -1.47 1.49 1.36
N GLN A 415 -0.37 1.66 2.09
CA GLN A 415 0.54 2.79 1.91
C GLN A 415 1.16 2.82 0.50
N GLN A 416 1.69 1.69 0.02
CA GLN A 416 2.29 1.60 -1.31
C GLN A 416 1.26 1.89 -2.41
N CYS A 417 0.04 1.37 -2.29
CA CYS A 417 -1.05 1.68 -3.22
C CYS A 417 -1.42 3.17 -3.19
N ARG A 418 -1.51 3.79 -2.01
CA ARG A 418 -1.79 5.23 -1.91
C ARG A 418 -0.68 6.08 -2.53
N HIS A 419 0.58 5.72 -2.31
CA HIS A 419 1.72 6.38 -2.96
C HIS A 419 1.66 6.25 -4.48
N ALA A 420 1.26 5.09 -4.98
CA ALA A 420 1.01 4.84 -6.40
C ALA A 420 -0.27 5.50 -6.94
N GLY A 421 -1.00 6.30 -6.14
CA GLY A 421 -2.15 7.08 -6.60
C GLY A 421 -3.50 6.35 -6.60
N PHE A 422 -3.62 5.21 -5.92
CA PHE A 422 -4.92 4.58 -5.65
C PHE A 422 -5.63 5.31 -4.49
N SER A 423 -6.91 5.66 -4.67
CA SER A 423 -7.67 6.44 -3.67
C SER A 423 -8.44 5.57 -2.68
N LYS A 424 -8.82 4.35 -3.08
CA LYS A 424 -9.52 3.38 -2.23
C LYS A 424 -8.74 2.09 -2.20
N VAL A 425 -8.45 1.57 -1.01
CA VAL A 425 -7.78 0.29 -0.80
C VAL A 425 -8.48 -0.43 0.34
N ALA A 426 -8.95 -1.64 0.07
CA ALA A 426 -9.54 -2.52 1.08
C ALA A 426 -9.08 -3.96 0.85
N TRP A 427 -9.26 -4.82 1.85
CA TRP A 427 -8.86 -6.21 1.77
C TRP A 427 -9.85 -7.16 2.42
N LEU A 428 -9.74 -8.42 2.03
CA LEU A 428 -10.51 -9.55 2.53
C LEU A 428 -9.55 -10.71 2.86
N PRO A 429 -9.77 -11.47 3.94
CA PRO A 429 -10.74 -11.23 5.01
C PRO A 429 -10.56 -9.86 5.68
N GLN A 430 -11.63 -9.32 6.26
CA GLN A 430 -11.55 -8.03 6.96
C GLN A 430 -10.83 -8.19 8.30
N ASP A 431 -10.15 -7.14 8.75
CA ASP A 431 -9.55 -7.07 10.08
C ASP A 431 -10.58 -7.42 11.17
N GLY A 432 -10.14 -8.14 12.19
CA GLY A 432 -11.00 -8.60 13.29
C GLY A 432 -11.95 -9.76 12.95
N SER A 433 -12.01 -10.21 11.68
CA SER A 433 -12.69 -11.48 11.36
C SER A 433 -11.91 -12.68 11.93
N PRO A 434 -12.55 -13.83 12.21
CA PRO A 434 -11.85 -15.03 12.69
C PRO A 434 -10.71 -15.49 11.77
N ASN A 435 -10.78 -15.11 10.50
CA ASN A 435 -9.86 -15.48 9.44
C ASN A 435 -8.85 -14.37 9.11
N ALA A 436 -8.91 -13.20 9.77
CA ALA A 436 -7.98 -12.09 9.57
C ALA A 436 -6.52 -12.46 9.92
N GLY A 437 -6.34 -13.43 10.80
CA GLY A 437 -5.03 -13.96 11.19
C GLY A 437 -4.39 -14.87 10.14
N MET A 438 -5.05 -15.14 9.01
CA MET A 438 -4.46 -15.93 7.93
C MET A 438 -3.33 -15.17 7.21
N SER A 439 -2.45 -15.93 6.56
CA SER A 439 -1.20 -15.42 6.02
C SER A 439 -1.33 -14.65 4.70
N GLU A 440 -2.50 -14.65 4.07
CA GLU A 440 -2.77 -14.00 2.78
C GLU A 440 -4.02 -13.11 2.87
N HIS A 441 -4.11 -12.15 1.96
CA HIS A 441 -5.30 -11.32 1.76
C HIS A 441 -5.57 -11.10 0.27
N ILE A 442 -6.86 -10.96 -0.06
CA ILE A 442 -7.32 -10.37 -1.31
C ILE A 442 -7.41 -8.86 -1.10
N ILE A 443 -6.61 -8.08 -1.82
CA ILE A 443 -6.54 -6.63 -1.72
C ILE A 443 -7.11 -6.03 -3.01
N LEU A 444 -8.06 -5.11 -2.88
CA LEU A 444 -8.61 -4.36 -4.01
C LEU A 444 -8.25 -2.88 -3.87
N ALA A 445 -7.42 -2.40 -4.79
CA ALA A 445 -7.06 -0.99 -4.91
C ALA A 445 -7.75 -0.36 -6.13
N THR A 446 -8.37 0.81 -5.97
CA THR A 446 -9.13 1.50 -7.02
C THR A 446 -8.53 2.88 -7.29
N LEU A 447 -8.28 3.19 -8.56
CA LEU A 447 -7.86 4.51 -8.99
C LEU A 447 -9.01 5.52 -8.82
N PRO A 448 -8.72 6.81 -8.64
CA PRO A 448 -9.72 7.86 -8.79
C PRO A 448 -10.46 7.69 -10.13
N GLY A 449 -11.79 7.80 -10.09
CA GLY A 449 -12.59 7.90 -11.30
C GLY A 449 -12.22 9.16 -12.09
N GLN A 450 -12.68 9.24 -13.35
CA GLN A 450 -12.76 10.56 -13.99
C GLN A 450 -13.60 11.45 -13.08
N ALA A 451 -13.13 12.69 -12.83
CA ALA A 451 -14.01 13.72 -12.33
C ALA A 451 -15.23 13.70 -13.25
N VAL A 452 -16.42 13.42 -12.70
CA VAL A 452 -17.67 13.71 -13.42
C VAL A 452 -17.48 15.13 -13.88
N SER A 453 -17.40 15.34 -15.21
CA SER A 453 -17.16 16.64 -15.80
C SER A 453 -17.86 17.67 -14.95
N ALA A 454 -17.10 18.63 -14.40
CA ALA A 454 -17.65 19.80 -13.75
C ALA A 454 -18.90 20.14 -14.55
N VAL A 455 -20.07 20.09 -13.90
CA VAL A 455 -21.30 20.52 -14.54
C VAL A 455 -20.94 21.85 -15.14
N THR A 456 -20.80 21.90 -16.46
CA THR A 456 -20.56 23.13 -17.18
C THR A 456 -21.84 23.87 -16.94
N PHE A 457 -21.87 24.66 -15.87
CA PHE A 457 -22.84 25.72 -15.75
C PHE A 457 -22.52 26.60 -16.95
N THR A 458 -23.27 26.41 -18.02
CA THR A 458 -23.45 27.41 -19.05
C THR A 458 -24.17 28.58 -18.38
N ALA A 459 -23.41 29.31 -17.56
CA ALA A 459 -23.73 30.68 -17.23
C ALA A 459 -22.96 31.52 -18.26
N PRO A 460 -23.65 32.32 -19.09
CA PRO A 460 -22.98 33.30 -19.91
C PRO A 460 -22.46 34.37 -18.95
N SER A 461 -21.18 34.35 -18.63
CA SER A 461 -20.54 35.46 -17.93
C SER A 461 -19.30 35.84 -18.70
N GLU A 462 -19.42 36.93 -19.45
CA GLU A 462 -18.27 37.71 -19.91
C GLU A 462 -17.32 37.98 -18.73
N PRO A 463 -15.99 37.96 -18.94
CA PRO A 463 -15.02 38.21 -17.90
C PRO A 463 -15.09 39.66 -17.43
N VAL A 464 -15.62 39.88 -16.23
CA VAL A 464 -15.89 41.23 -15.65
C VAL A 464 -14.61 42.03 -15.33
N LEU A 465 -13.42 41.41 -15.39
CA LEU A 465 -12.12 42.10 -15.22
C LEU A 465 -11.11 41.79 -16.36
N GLY A 466 -11.60 41.29 -17.50
CA GLY A 466 -10.79 41.17 -18.72
C GLY A 466 -9.94 39.91 -18.91
N GLN A 467 -9.78 39.00 -17.93
CA GLN A 467 -9.15 37.68 -18.11
C GLN A 467 -9.71 36.59 -17.17
N ALA A 468 -9.44 35.32 -17.51
CA ALA A 468 -9.88 34.12 -16.79
C ALA A 468 -9.05 33.83 -15.52
N LEU A 469 -9.66 33.10 -14.58
CA LEU A 469 -9.02 32.58 -13.36
C LEU A 469 -7.83 31.68 -13.70
N THR A 470 -6.75 31.77 -12.91
CA THR A 470 -5.65 30.79 -12.97
C THR A 470 -6.07 29.47 -12.30
N ASP A 471 -5.38 28.37 -12.61
CA ASP A 471 -5.64 27.03 -12.03
C ASP A 471 -5.53 26.97 -10.50
N ASN A 472 -4.97 28.01 -9.87
CA ASN A 472 -4.85 28.18 -8.42
C ASN A 472 -5.90 29.13 -7.80
N GLY A 473 -6.88 29.61 -8.59
CA GLY A 473 -7.98 30.43 -8.10
C GLY A 473 -7.69 31.94 -7.95
N ASP A 474 -6.50 32.41 -8.34
CA ASP A 474 -6.14 33.83 -8.24
C ASP A 474 -6.66 34.66 -9.44
N TYR A 475 -7.20 35.85 -9.16
CA TYR A 475 -7.45 36.90 -10.16
C TYR A 475 -6.16 37.70 -10.41
N LEU A 476 -5.61 37.62 -11.62
CA LEU A 476 -4.54 38.50 -12.07
C LEU A 476 -5.16 39.74 -12.71
N ALA A 477 -5.40 40.78 -11.91
CA ALA A 477 -5.77 42.08 -12.46
C ALA A 477 -4.52 42.74 -13.06
N ASP A 478 -4.58 43.08 -14.35
CA ASP A 478 -3.54 43.87 -15.02
C ASP A 478 -3.77 45.36 -14.72
N TRP A 479 -2.82 45.97 -14.01
CA TRP A 479 -2.82 47.39 -13.64
C TRP A 479 -1.73 48.17 -14.40
N SER A 480 -1.16 47.58 -15.45
CA SER A 480 -0.05 48.18 -16.21
C SER A 480 -0.42 49.55 -16.81
N ASP A 481 -1.68 49.76 -17.16
CA ASP A 481 -2.19 51.05 -17.66
C ASP A 481 -2.27 52.15 -16.58
N CYS A 482 -2.23 51.78 -15.30
CA CYS A 482 -2.23 52.72 -14.17
C CYS A 482 -0.81 53.08 -13.69
N ALA A 483 0.23 52.54 -14.34
CA ALA A 483 1.62 52.74 -13.92
C ALA A 483 2.02 54.22 -13.99
N GLY A 484 2.46 54.77 -12.86
CA GLY A 484 2.89 56.18 -12.77
C GLY A 484 1.75 57.21 -12.77
N GLN A 485 0.48 56.77 -12.74
CA GLN A 485 -0.69 57.65 -12.73
C GLN A 485 -1.54 57.41 -11.47
N PRO A 486 -1.26 58.11 -10.36
CA PRO A 486 -1.87 57.84 -9.05
C PRO A 486 -3.38 58.06 -9.03
N GLU A 487 -3.87 59.06 -9.77
CA GLU A 487 -5.30 59.39 -9.83
C GLU A 487 -6.08 58.31 -10.59
N GLN A 488 -5.53 57.82 -11.70
CA GLN A 488 -6.15 56.76 -12.50
C GLN A 488 -6.14 55.42 -11.75
N PHE A 489 -5.05 55.12 -11.05
CA PHE A 489 -4.96 53.98 -10.14
C PHE A 489 -6.03 54.04 -9.06
N ASN A 490 -6.17 55.17 -8.37
CA ASN A 490 -7.17 55.34 -7.30
C ASN A 490 -8.60 55.24 -7.83
N ALA A 491 -8.91 55.84 -8.98
CA ALA A 491 -10.24 55.75 -9.59
C ALA A 491 -10.61 54.31 -9.94
N ARG A 492 -9.64 53.56 -10.49
CA ARG A 492 -9.86 52.17 -10.92
C ARG A 492 -9.90 51.19 -9.74
N TRP A 493 -9.12 51.47 -8.69
CA TRP A 493 -9.21 50.80 -7.40
C TRP A 493 -10.59 50.98 -6.74
N GLN A 494 -11.11 52.21 -6.73
CA GLN A 494 -12.44 52.50 -6.20
C GLN A 494 -13.55 51.84 -7.01
N GLU A 495 -13.45 51.83 -8.34
CA GLU A 495 -14.44 51.19 -9.21
C GLU A 495 -14.45 49.67 -9.06
N ALA A 496 -13.28 49.02 -8.96
CA ALA A 496 -13.18 47.60 -8.66
C ALA A 496 -13.85 47.27 -7.31
N TRP A 497 -13.59 48.09 -6.28
CA TRP A 497 -14.24 47.96 -4.97
C TRP A 497 -15.76 48.12 -5.03
N ARG A 498 -16.25 49.10 -5.82
CA ARG A 498 -17.69 49.37 -5.99
C ARG A 498 -18.40 48.20 -6.68
N LEU A 499 -17.82 47.67 -7.75
CA LEU A 499 -18.37 46.53 -8.49
C LEU A 499 -18.40 45.25 -7.65
N LEU A 500 -17.35 45.02 -6.83
CA LEU A 500 -17.30 43.91 -5.89
C LEU A 500 -18.35 44.07 -4.78
N SER A 501 -18.52 45.27 -4.23
CA SER A 501 -19.52 45.53 -3.18
C SER A 501 -20.96 45.38 -3.68
N GLN A 502 -21.27 45.73 -4.93
CA GLN A 502 -22.63 45.61 -5.49
C GLN A 502 -23.12 44.17 -5.65
N ARG A 503 -22.23 43.17 -5.68
CA ARG A 503 -22.58 41.75 -5.88
C ARG A 503 -22.95 41.01 -4.57
N HIS A 504 -22.72 41.62 -3.41
CA HIS A 504 -22.82 40.94 -2.09
C HIS A 504 -24.11 41.22 -1.29
N GLY A 505 -25.12 41.84 -1.88
CA GLY A 505 -26.51 41.69 -1.40
C GLY A 505 -26.91 42.43 -0.11
N ASP A 506 -26.08 43.30 0.46
CA ASP A 506 -26.48 44.23 1.51
C ASP A 506 -26.36 45.69 1.03
N ALA A 507 -27.40 46.50 1.27
CA ALA A 507 -27.60 47.82 0.66
C ALA A 507 -26.76 48.97 1.29
N LEU A 508 -25.60 48.68 1.87
CA LEU A 508 -24.69 49.70 2.43
C LEU A 508 -23.29 49.55 1.79
N PRO A 509 -22.78 50.58 1.09
CA PRO A 509 -21.45 50.52 0.48
C PRO A 509 -20.36 50.53 1.56
N VAL A 510 -19.43 49.59 1.47
CA VAL A 510 -18.20 49.59 2.28
C VAL A 510 -17.21 50.58 1.64
N GLU A 511 -16.73 51.56 2.41
CA GLU A 511 -15.72 52.49 1.91
C GLU A 511 -14.34 51.82 1.81
N PRO A 512 -13.60 51.99 0.70
CA PRO A 512 -12.25 51.47 0.57
C PRO A 512 -11.30 52.19 1.55
N PRO A 513 -10.23 51.54 2.02
CA PRO A 513 -9.25 52.19 2.88
C PRO A 513 -8.64 53.42 2.18
N PRO A 514 -8.35 54.52 2.92
CA PRO A 514 -8.07 55.84 2.34
C PRO A 514 -6.76 55.96 1.55
N SER A 515 -5.91 54.92 1.54
CA SER A 515 -4.68 54.90 0.75
C SER A 515 -4.26 53.47 0.39
N PRO A 516 -3.92 53.19 -0.88
CA PRO A 516 -3.45 51.87 -1.31
C PRO A 516 -2.03 51.58 -0.76
N PRO A 517 -1.65 50.31 -0.57
CA PRO A 517 -0.28 49.94 -0.20
C PRO A 517 0.68 50.42 -1.31
N GLY A 518 1.72 51.14 -0.92
CA GLY A 518 2.59 51.90 -1.82
C GLY A 518 3.09 51.12 -3.04
N VAL A 519 3.00 51.76 -4.21
CA VAL A 519 3.47 51.25 -5.50
C VAL A 519 5.00 51.09 -5.45
N ALA A 520 5.48 49.87 -5.25
CA ALA A 520 6.87 49.54 -5.54
C ALA A 520 7.00 49.49 -7.07
N GLY A 521 7.83 50.37 -7.63
CA GLY A 521 8.03 50.54 -9.06
C GLY A 521 8.37 49.22 -9.77
N GLU A 522 7.75 49.05 -10.94
CA GLU A 522 7.76 47.92 -11.89
C GLU A 522 6.53 47.00 -11.81
N GLY A 523 5.41 47.48 -12.38
CA GLY A 523 4.44 46.73 -13.20
C GLY A 523 3.80 45.45 -12.68
N SER A 524 4.02 45.03 -11.43
CA SER A 524 3.45 43.82 -10.85
C SER A 524 3.46 43.92 -9.32
N LEU A 525 2.31 44.28 -8.75
CA LEU A 525 2.13 44.26 -7.29
C LEU A 525 1.85 42.81 -6.86
N LYS A 526 2.90 42.05 -6.53
CA LYS A 526 2.75 40.77 -5.82
C LYS A 526 2.49 41.05 -4.34
N LEU A 527 1.25 40.90 -3.90
CA LEU A 527 0.89 40.97 -2.48
C LEU A 527 1.35 39.68 -1.78
N ALA A 528 2.51 39.73 -1.12
CA ALA A 528 2.99 38.63 -0.28
C ALA A 528 2.25 38.58 1.07
N LYS A 529 1.80 37.39 1.47
CA LYS A 529 0.94 37.08 2.63
C LYS A 529 1.44 37.55 4.01
N ARG A 530 2.69 38.00 4.16
CA ARG A 530 3.30 38.37 5.47
C ARG A 530 3.44 39.86 5.73
N SER A 531 3.24 40.73 4.74
CA SER A 531 3.49 42.17 4.89
C SER A 531 2.26 42.97 5.39
N LEU A 532 1.12 42.29 5.60
CA LEU A 532 -0.18 42.94 5.82
C LEU A 532 -0.57 43.17 7.28
N PHE A 533 0.18 42.68 8.28
CA PHE A 533 -0.14 42.91 9.70
C PHE A 533 1.09 42.98 10.61
N PRO A 534 1.63 44.18 10.95
CA PRO A 534 2.26 44.37 12.24
C PRO A 534 1.16 44.31 13.31
N ARG A 535 1.35 43.48 14.34
CA ARG A 535 0.43 43.37 15.49
C ARG A 535 0.29 44.74 16.16
N SER A 536 -0.92 45.27 16.24
CA SER A 536 -1.29 46.30 17.21
C SER A 536 -1.97 45.67 18.41
N ASP A 537 -1.43 45.94 19.59
CA ASP A 537 -2.00 45.61 20.90
C ASP A 537 -3.36 46.29 21.16
N ALA A 538 -4.09 45.70 22.13
CA ALA A 538 -5.27 46.20 22.86
C ALA A 538 -6.64 45.99 22.14
N ARG A 539 -7.69 45.41 22.76
CA ARG A 539 -8.03 45.13 24.17
C ARG A 539 -8.76 43.80 24.31
#